data_AF-A0A7S4ISZ3-F1
#
_entry.id   AF-A0A7S4ISZ3-F1
#
_cell.length_a   1.000
_cell.length_b   1.000
_cell.length_c   1.000
_cell.angle_alpha   90.00
_cell.angle_beta   90.00
_cell.angle_gamma   90.00
#
_symmetry.space_group_name_H-M   'P 1'
#
loop_
_entity.id
_entity.type
_entity.pdbx_description
1 polymer ?
#
loop_
_entity_poly.entity_id
_entity_poly.type
_entity_poly.pdbx_seq_one_letter_code
_entity_poly.pdbx_strand_id
1 'polypeptide(L)'
;GVCGTDPFRQMDKLLEQVKALGFSGVQNFPTVGLIDGLFRQNLEETGMSYAKEVAMIAKAHEMGLLTTPYCFNADEARQMAAAGADVIVAHMGLTTKGSIGASTALTLDESVALTQEIADAAKEVNPDVLVLMHGGPISMPEDAAYVLARTTNVHGFYGASSAERLPVEVAITEQMRKFKAVPMKG
;
A
#
# COMPACT_ATOMS: atom_id res chain seq x y z
N GLY A 1 -0.12 8.86 5.58
CA GLY A 1 -1.20 8.68 4.60
C GLY A 1 -2.07 9.91 4.56
N VAL A 2 -2.50 10.31 3.36
CA VAL A 2 -3.42 11.42 3.10
C VAL A 2 -4.61 10.86 2.32
N CYS A 3 -5.82 11.23 2.72
CA CYS A 3 -7.04 10.93 1.98
C CYS A 3 -7.20 11.92 0.81
N GLY A 4 -6.78 11.52 -0.40
CA GLY A 4 -6.81 12.41 -1.58
C GLY A 4 -8.22 12.78 -2.05
N THR A 5 -9.24 12.03 -1.62
CA THR A 5 -10.64 12.22 -2.02
C THR A 5 -11.47 12.99 -0.98
N ASP A 6 -10.87 13.44 0.14
CA ASP A 6 -11.60 14.15 1.20
C ASP A 6 -12.25 15.44 0.65
N PRO A 7 -13.60 15.52 0.59
CA PRO A 7 -14.31 16.64 -0.02
C PRO A 7 -14.25 17.94 0.80
N PHE A 8 -13.79 17.87 2.05
CA PHE A 8 -13.70 19.02 2.96
C PHE A 8 -12.28 19.57 3.09
N ARG A 9 -11.30 18.98 2.39
CA ARG A 9 -9.90 19.39 2.45
C ARG A 9 -9.46 20.04 1.14
N GLN A 10 -8.76 21.16 1.28
CA GLN A 10 -8.00 21.76 0.19
C GLN A 10 -6.59 21.15 0.23
N MET A 11 -6.26 20.35 -0.78
CA MET A 11 -5.01 19.56 -0.76
C MET A 11 -3.76 20.43 -0.63
N ASP A 12 -3.72 21.60 -1.28
CA ASP A 12 -2.57 22.51 -1.17
C ASP A 12 -2.30 22.90 0.30
N LYS A 13 -3.35 23.32 1.01
CA LYS A 13 -3.24 23.70 2.43
C LYS A 13 -2.94 22.51 3.33
N LEU A 14 -3.54 21.36 3.04
CA LEU A 14 -3.30 20.16 3.83
C LEU A 14 -1.85 19.67 3.67
N LEU A 15 -1.31 19.67 2.45
CA LEU A 15 0.06 19.27 2.17
C LEU A 15 1.08 20.25 2.76
N GLU A 16 0.77 21.56 2.78
CA GLU A 16 1.58 22.55 3.50
C GLU A 16 1.64 22.24 4.99
N GLN A 17 0.50 21.89 5.60
CA GLN A 17 0.44 21.49 7.00
C GLN A 17 1.23 20.21 7.26
N VAL A 18 1.07 19.19 6.41
CA VAL A 18 1.84 17.94 6.49
C VAL A 18 3.34 18.22 6.46
N LYS A 19 3.80 19.03 5.52
CA LYS A 19 5.20 19.43 5.43
C LYS A 19 5.67 20.21 6.66
N ALA A 20 4.88 21.18 7.12
CA ALA A 20 5.20 22.01 8.28
C ALA A 20 5.25 21.20 9.60
N LEU A 21 4.47 20.14 9.72
CA LEU A 21 4.51 19.20 10.84
C LEU A 21 5.77 18.31 10.85
N GLY A 22 6.56 18.33 9.77
CA GLY A 22 7.82 17.59 9.66
C GLY A 22 7.69 16.19 9.04
N PHE A 23 6.58 15.88 8.38
CA PHE A 23 6.49 14.65 7.58
C PHE A 23 7.38 14.78 6.34
N SER A 24 8.19 13.74 6.07
CA SER A 24 9.06 13.70 4.88
C SER A 24 8.29 13.49 3.57
N GLY A 25 7.06 13.00 3.64
CA GLY A 25 6.33 12.54 2.47
C GLY A 25 4.90 12.13 2.72
N VAL A 26 4.23 11.67 1.66
CA VAL A 26 2.83 11.26 1.65
C VAL A 26 2.60 9.97 0.87
N GLN A 27 1.46 9.35 1.16
CA GLN A 27 0.91 8.18 0.50
C GLN A 27 -0.62 8.36 0.43
N ASN A 28 -1.26 7.95 -0.65
CA ASN A 28 -2.72 7.91 -0.80
C ASN A 28 -3.31 6.82 0.09
N PHE A 29 -3.57 7.16 1.35
CA PHE A 29 -4.22 6.25 2.29
C PHE A 29 -5.05 7.04 3.30
N PRO A 30 -6.37 6.76 3.44
CA PRO A 30 -7.16 5.73 2.72
C PRO A 30 -7.19 5.92 1.20
N THR A 31 -7.37 4.83 0.45
CA THR A 31 -7.46 4.84 -1.01
C THR A 31 -8.71 4.15 -1.52
N VAL A 32 -9.35 4.72 -2.54
CA VAL A 32 -10.47 4.09 -3.25
C VAL A 32 -10.03 2.92 -4.12
N GLY A 33 -8.72 2.74 -4.33
CA GLY A 33 -8.15 1.59 -5.04
C GLY A 33 -8.43 0.24 -4.37
N LEU A 34 -8.70 0.23 -3.07
CA LEU A 34 -9.15 -0.97 -2.32
C LEU A 34 -10.66 -1.25 -2.45
N ILE A 35 -11.41 -0.38 -3.12
CA ILE A 35 -12.86 -0.49 -3.29
C ILE A 35 -13.14 -0.93 -4.72
N ASP A 36 -14.05 -1.90 -4.89
CA ASP A 36 -14.41 -2.49 -6.18
C ASP A 36 -15.94 -2.48 -6.45
N GLY A 37 -16.31 -3.09 -7.57
CA GLY A 37 -17.70 -3.29 -7.97
C GLY A 37 -18.51 -2.01 -8.19
N LEU A 38 -19.83 -2.13 -8.09
CA LEU A 38 -20.76 -1.00 -8.26
C LEU A 38 -20.49 0.13 -7.25
N PHE A 39 -20.00 -0.21 -6.05
CA PHE A 39 -19.69 0.81 -5.05
C PHE A 39 -18.52 1.69 -5.48
N ARG A 40 -17.42 1.09 -5.99
CA ARG A 40 -16.32 1.85 -6.58
C ARG A 40 -16.79 2.74 -7.73
N GLN A 41 -17.60 2.20 -8.63
CA GLN A 41 -18.13 2.96 -9.76
C GLN A 41 -18.90 4.21 -9.29
N ASN A 42 -19.77 4.06 -8.29
CA ASN A 42 -20.51 5.19 -7.74
C ASN A 42 -19.59 6.25 -7.09
N LEU A 43 -18.51 5.83 -6.43
CA LEU A 43 -17.52 6.76 -5.86
C LEU A 43 -16.80 7.56 -6.96
N GLU A 44 -16.37 6.90 -8.03
CA GLU A 44 -15.75 7.54 -9.19
C GLU A 44 -16.68 8.57 -9.84
N GLU A 45 -17.94 8.19 -10.08
CA GLU A 45 -18.96 9.05 -10.72
C GLU A 45 -19.38 10.26 -9.85
N THR A 46 -19.22 10.16 -8.53
CA THR A 46 -19.58 11.23 -7.58
C THR A 46 -18.40 12.06 -7.10
N GLY A 47 -17.21 11.88 -7.71
CA GLY A 47 -16.05 12.71 -7.46
C GLY A 47 -15.18 12.26 -6.28
N MET A 48 -15.27 11.01 -5.84
CA MET A 48 -14.31 10.35 -4.95
C MET A 48 -13.46 9.36 -5.78
N SER A 49 -12.73 9.90 -6.75
CA SER A 49 -12.01 9.13 -7.76
C SER A 49 -10.55 8.89 -7.41
N TYR A 50 -9.98 7.80 -7.93
CA TYR A 50 -8.54 7.57 -7.85
C TYR A 50 -7.73 8.68 -8.54
N ALA A 51 -8.29 9.31 -9.58
CA ALA A 51 -7.69 10.47 -10.22
C ALA A 51 -7.44 11.65 -9.25
N LYS A 52 -8.27 11.82 -8.20
CA LYS A 52 -7.99 12.82 -7.15
C LYS A 52 -6.81 12.42 -6.26
N GLU A 53 -6.59 11.13 -6.05
CA GLU A 53 -5.41 10.63 -5.34
C GLU A 53 -4.14 10.89 -6.16
N VAL A 54 -4.19 10.64 -7.47
CA VAL A 54 -3.10 10.98 -8.41
C VAL A 54 -2.80 12.48 -8.37
N ALA A 55 -3.83 13.33 -8.46
CA ALA A 55 -3.65 14.79 -8.38
C ALA A 55 -3.06 15.26 -7.04
N MET A 56 -3.41 14.60 -5.93
CA MET A 56 -2.81 14.86 -4.63
C MET A 56 -1.32 14.50 -4.60
N ILE A 57 -0.94 13.37 -5.20
CA ILE A 57 0.47 12.96 -5.32
C ILE A 57 1.26 13.94 -6.18
N ALA A 58 0.72 14.36 -7.33
CA ALA A 58 1.37 15.36 -8.19
C ALA A 58 1.68 16.65 -7.44
N LYS A 59 0.71 17.18 -6.69
CA LYS A 59 0.90 18.36 -5.83
C LYS A 59 1.97 18.14 -4.76
N ALA A 60 1.96 16.99 -4.12
CA ALA A 60 2.97 16.68 -3.10
C ALA A 60 4.39 16.62 -3.69
N HIS A 61 4.54 16.03 -4.87
CA HIS A 61 5.80 16.00 -5.61
C HIS A 61 6.29 17.41 -5.96
N GLU A 62 5.43 18.27 -6.51
CA GLU A 62 5.74 19.68 -6.80
C GLU A 62 6.20 20.45 -5.56
N MET A 63 5.67 20.08 -4.39
CA MET A 63 6.06 20.66 -3.09
C MET A 63 7.36 20.04 -2.52
N GLY A 64 7.99 19.10 -3.21
CA GLY A 64 9.22 18.43 -2.78
C GLY A 64 9.02 17.49 -1.58
N LEU A 65 7.81 16.95 -1.40
CA LEU A 65 7.56 15.86 -0.46
C LEU A 65 7.88 14.53 -1.14
N LEU A 66 8.44 13.58 -0.40
CA LEU A 66 8.57 12.19 -0.87
C LEU A 66 7.17 11.62 -1.14
N THR A 67 7.00 10.93 -2.25
CA THR A 67 5.71 10.38 -2.68
C THR A 67 5.80 8.87 -2.87
N THR A 68 4.97 8.14 -2.12
CA THR A 68 5.00 6.66 -2.10
C THR A 68 3.60 6.04 -2.30
N PRO A 69 2.86 6.36 -3.38
CA PRO A 69 1.49 5.90 -3.57
C PRO A 69 1.32 4.39 -3.74
N TYR A 70 0.15 3.90 -3.35
CA TYR A 70 -0.36 2.59 -3.72
C TYR A 70 -0.97 2.62 -5.11
N CYS A 71 -0.66 1.61 -5.92
CA CYS A 71 -1.26 1.32 -7.22
C CYS A 71 -1.77 -0.11 -7.26
N PHE A 72 -2.90 -0.34 -7.91
CA PHE A 72 -3.59 -1.64 -7.94
C PHE A 72 -3.58 -2.29 -9.33
N ASN A 73 -3.20 -1.54 -10.37
CA ASN A 73 -3.09 -2.03 -11.75
C ASN A 73 -2.08 -1.18 -12.55
N ALA A 74 -1.77 -1.62 -13.77
CA ALA A 74 -0.81 -0.97 -14.65
C ALA A 74 -1.18 0.47 -15.04
N ASP A 75 -2.47 0.79 -15.24
CA ASP A 75 -2.89 2.14 -15.61
C ASP A 75 -2.65 3.13 -14.47
N GLU A 76 -3.04 2.75 -13.25
CA GLU A 76 -2.77 3.55 -12.05
C GLU A 76 -1.28 3.73 -11.78
N ALA A 77 -0.45 2.73 -12.13
CA ALA A 77 1.00 2.82 -12.05
C ALA A 77 1.57 3.87 -13.01
N ARG A 78 1.09 3.90 -14.27
CA ARG A 78 1.48 4.93 -15.25
C ARG A 78 1.07 6.32 -14.79
N GLN A 79 -0.15 6.46 -14.28
CA GLN A 79 -0.66 7.73 -13.78
C GLN A 79 0.16 8.26 -12.61
N MET A 80 0.47 7.41 -11.62
CA MET A 80 1.28 7.81 -10.46
C MET A 80 2.74 8.10 -10.83
N ALA A 81 3.34 7.31 -11.73
CA ALA A 81 4.67 7.59 -12.26
C ALA A 81 4.71 8.93 -13.01
N ALA A 82 3.70 9.22 -13.84
CA ALA A 82 3.58 10.49 -14.55
C ALA A 82 3.33 11.68 -13.61
N ALA A 83 2.70 11.44 -12.46
CA ALA A 83 2.53 12.42 -11.40
C ALA A 83 3.82 12.74 -10.62
N GLY A 84 4.94 12.05 -10.91
CA GLY A 84 6.21 12.25 -10.23
C GLY A 84 6.38 11.42 -8.97
N ALA A 85 5.65 10.31 -8.82
CA ALA A 85 5.86 9.40 -7.71
C ALA A 85 7.34 8.97 -7.60
N ASP A 86 7.93 9.11 -6.41
CA ASP A 86 9.29 8.64 -6.14
C ASP A 86 9.33 7.12 -5.95
N VAL A 87 8.26 6.56 -5.38
CA VAL A 87 8.07 5.13 -5.15
C VAL A 87 6.65 4.71 -5.54
N ILE A 88 6.52 3.68 -6.36
CA ILE A 88 5.26 2.99 -6.61
C ILE A 88 5.15 1.79 -5.68
N VAL A 89 4.06 1.68 -4.95
CA VAL A 89 3.77 0.51 -4.11
C VAL A 89 2.68 -0.32 -4.76
N ALA A 90 3.06 -1.43 -5.41
CA ALA A 90 2.15 -2.39 -6.02
C ALA A 90 1.35 -3.11 -4.92
N HIS A 91 0.05 -2.85 -4.85
CA HIS A 91 -0.82 -3.29 -3.77
C HIS A 91 -1.70 -4.48 -4.19
N MET A 92 -1.44 -5.65 -3.59
CA MET A 92 -2.09 -6.93 -3.92
C MET A 92 -3.42 -7.16 -3.15
N GLY A 93 -4.09 -6.09 -2.74
CA GLY A 93 -5.26 -6.15 -1.85
C GLY A 93 -4.94 -6.38 -0.38
N LEU A 94 -5.96 -6.69 0.43
CA LEU A 94 -5.84 -6.81 1.88
C LEU A 94 -4.98 -8.01 2.32
N THR A 95 -4.17 -7.83 3.36
CA THR A 95 -3.32 -8.89 3.91
C THR A 95 -4.15 -10.03 4.51
N THR A 96 -3.88 -11.27 4.10
CA THR A 96 -4.72 -12.44 4.44
C THR A 96 -4.33 -13.18 5.73
N LYS A 97 -3.10 -13.03 6.23
CA LYS A 97 -2.66 -13.70 7.47
C LYS A 97 -3.11 -12.93 8.72
N GLY A 98 -3.21 -13.65 9.84
CA GLY A 98 -3.57 -13.12 11.16
C GLY A 98 -5.02 -13.37 11.55
N SER A 99 -5.40 -12.90 12.74
CA SER A 99 -6.74 -13.11 13.30
C SER A 99 -7.87 -12.37 12.56
N ILE A 100 -7.53 -11.34 11.78
CA ILE A 100 -8.44 -10.42 11.06
C ILE A 100 -8.05 -10.34 9.57
N GLY A 101 -7.55 -11.44 9.01
CA GLY A 101 -7.13 -11.49 7.60
C GLY A 101 -8.32 -11.58 6.62
N ALA A 102 -8.17 -11.01 5.42
CA ALA A 102 -9.17 -11.16 4.35
C ALA A 102 -9.20 -12.60 3.81
N SER A 103 -10.40 -13.10 3.48
CA SER A 103 -10.61 -14.46 2.93
C SER A 103 -10.52 -14.52 1.41
N THR A 104 -10.78 -13.42 0.72
CA THR A 104 -10.62 -13.26 -0.73
C THR A 104 -9.26 -12.65 -1.03
N ALA A 105 -8.34 -13.43 -1.61
CA ALA A 105 -7.06 -12.91 -2.03
C ALA A 105 -6.49 -13.65 -3.23
N LEU A 106 -5.62 -12.92 -3.92
CA LEU A 106 -4.69 -13.47 -4.89
C LEU A 106 -3.86 -14.58 -4.25
N THR A 107 -3.49 -15.54 -5.08
CA THR A 107 -2.38 -16.45 -4.82
C THR A 107 -1.04 -15.70 -4.90
N LEU A 108 0.02 -16.32 -4.38
CA LEU A 108 1.35 -15.74 -4.43
C LEU A 108 1.87 -15.61 -5.88
N ASP A 109 1.52 -16.55 -6.76
CA ASP A 109 1.88 -16.50 -8.18
C ASP A 109 1.11 -15.41 -8.94
N GLU A 110 -0.18 -15.21 -8.65
CA GLU A 110 -0.95 -14.07 -9.18
C GLU A 110 -0.36 -12.74 -8.69
N SER A 111 0.14 -12.70 -7.45
CA SER A 111 0.81 -11.52 -6.91
C SER A 111 2.14 -11.23 -7.62
N VAL A 112 2.89 -12.26 -8.04
CA VAL A 112 4.08 -12.09 -8.89
C VAL A 112 3.70 -11.43 -10.20
N ALA A 113 2.70 -11.98 -10.90
CA ALA A 113 2.28 -11.49 -12.21
C ALA A 113 1.81 -10.03 -12.15
N LEU A 114 0.93 -9.70 -11.19
CA LEU A 114 0.39 -8.35 -11.05
C LEU A 114 1.46 -7.34 -10.59
N THR A 115 2.35 -7.74 -9.67
CA THR A 115 3.48 -6.89 -9.26
C THR A 115 4.39 -6.57 -10.44
N GLN A 116 4.69 -7.57 -11.27
CA GLN A 116 5.50 -7.35 -12.48
C GLN A 116 4.81 -6.40 -13.46
N GLU A 117 3.52 -6.59 -13.71
CA GLU A 117 2.74 -5.73 -14.62
C GLU A 117 2.75 -4.26 -14.16
N ILE A 118 2.55 -4.02 -12.85
CA ILE A 118 2.61 -2.69 -12.25
C ILE A 118 4.02 -2.09 -12.34
N ALA A 119 5.05 -2.90 -12.08
CA ALA A 119 6.44 -2.47 -12.13
C ALA A 119 6.84 -2.04 -13.55
N ASP A 120 6.51 -2.86 -14.55
CA ASP A 120 6.79 -2.58 -15.96
C ASP A 120 6.09 -1.29 -16.40
N ALA A 121 4.81 -1.15 -16.09
CA ALA A 121 4.02 0.03 -16.44
C ALA A 121 4.55 1.32 -15.78
N ALA A 122 5.02 1.25 -14.52
CA ALA A 122 5.67 2.38 -13.86
C ALA A 122 7.00 2.74 -14.54
N LYS A 123 7.82 1.72 -14.85
CA LYS A 123 9.14 1.89 -15.49
C LYS A 123 9.07 2.37 -16.94
N GLU A 124 7.99 2.05 -17.67
CA GLU A 124 7.70 2.61 -19.00
C GLU A 124 7.62 4.14 -18.97
N VAL A 125 7.07 4.71 -17.89
CA VAL A 125 6.87 6.15 -17.75
C VAL A 125 8.08 6.82 -17.09
N ASN A 126 8.60 6.22 -16.02
CA ASN A 126 9.76 6.71 -15.31
C ASN A 126 10.74 5.55 -15.01
N PRO A 127 11.82 5.38 -15.79
CA PRO A 127 12.79 4.32 -15.57
C PRO A 127 13.47 4.35 -14.19
N ASP A 128 13.49 5.50 -13.52
CA ASP A 128 14.17 5.70 -12.24
C ASP A 128 13.26 5.48 -11.02
N VAL A 129 11.93 5.36 -11.21
CA VAL A 129 10.99 5.16 -10.09
C VAL A 129 11.29 3.87 -9.33
N LEU A 130 11.29 3.92 -8.00
CA LEU A 130 11.40 2.70 -7.20
C LEU A 130 10.04 2.00 -7.15
N VAL A 131 10.07 0.67 -7.18
CA VAL A 131 8.85 -0.13 -7.08
C VAL A 131 8.97 -1.07 -5.88
N LEU A 132 7.99 -1.05 -5.00
CA LEU A 132 7.85 -1.95 -3.85
C LEU A 132 6.54 -2.73 -3.99
N MET A 133 6.45 -3.89 -3.36
CA MET A 133 5.21 -4.67 -3.29
C MET A 133 4.59 -4.64 -1.89
N HIS A 134 3.28 -4.81 -1.80
CA HIS A 134 2.52 -4.78 -0.55
C HIS A 134 1.24 -5.63 -0.64
N GLY A 135 0.82 -6.21 0.49
CA GLY A 135 -0.54 -6.72 0.66
C GLY A 135 -0.78 -8.13 0.11
N GLY A 136 -2.06 -8.51 0.09
CA GLY A 136 -2.52 -9.83 -0.34
C GLY A 136 -1.84 -10.97 0.43
N PRO A 137 -1.32 -12.00 -0.25
CA PRO A 137 -0.59 -13.09 0.39
C PRO A 137 0.83 -12.70 0.83
N ILE A 138 1.38 -11.57 0.40
CA ILE A 138 2.74 -11.11 0.69
C ILE A 138 2.78 -10.53 2.12
N SER A 139 3.01 -11.40 3.10
CA SER A 139 2.78 -11.07 4.51
C SER A 139 3.93 -11.43 5.45
N MET A 140 4.82 -12.31 5.00
CA MET A 140 6.03 -12.73 5.73
C MET A 140 7.29 -12.52 4.87
N PRO A 141 8.49 -12.48 5.47
CA PRO A 141 9.74 -12.33 4.73
C PRO A 141 9.93 -13.36 3.60
N GLU A 142 9.48 -14.61 3.80
CA GLU A 142 9.59 -15.67 2.81
C GLU A 142 8.68 -15.41 1.59
N ASP A 143 7.49 -14.85 1.82
CA ASP A 143 6.57 -14.46 0.75
C ASP A 143 7.17 -13.30 -0.06
N ALA A 144 7.77 -12.32 0.60
CA ALA A 144 8.46 -11.22 -0.06
C ALA A 144 9.67 -11.72 -0.87
N ALA A 145 10.50 -12.59 -0.28
CA ALA A 145 11.63 -13.19 -0.99
C ALA A 145 11.17 -13.97 -2.23
N TYR A 146 10.04 -14.67 -2.15
CA TYR A 146 9.46 -15.41 -3.27
C TYR A 146 9.13 -14.52 -4.47
N VAL A 147 8.49 -13.37 -4.21
CA VAL A 147 8.07 -12.43 -5.26
C VAL A 147 9.27 -11.67 -5.82
N LEU A 148 10.19 -11.21 -4.97
CA LEU A 148 11.42 -10.54 -5.42
C LEU A 148 12.29 -11.43 -6.31
N ALA A 149 12.37 -12.73 -6.02
CA ALA A 149 13.12 -13.68 -6.82
C ALA A 149 12.51 -13.96 -8.20
N ARG A 150 11.27 -13.53 -8.45
CA ARG A 150 10.49 -13.83 -9.68
C ARG A 150 10.03 -12.58 -10.43
N THR A 151 10.46 -11.41 -9.98
CA THR A 151 10.16 -10.14 -10.61
C THR A 151 11.45 -9.41 -10.97
N THR A 152 11.38 -8.52 -11.94
CA THR A 152 12.44 -7.59 -12.32
C THR A 152 11.98 -6.18 -12.01
N ASN A 153 12.92 -5.28 -11.69
CA ASN A 153 12.61 -3.88 -11.35
C ASN A 153 11.69 -3.68 -10.13
N VAL A 154 11.57 -4.70 -9.27
CA VAL A 154 10.94 -4.60 -7.94
C VAL A 154 12.05 -4.60 -6.89
N HIS A 155 12.04 -3.60 -6.01
CA HIS A 155 13.19 -3.23 -5.20
C HIS A 155 13.00 -3.52 -3.70
N GLY A 156 11.80 -3.97 -3.30
CA GLY A 156 11.55 -4.30 -1.91
C GLY A 156 10.07 -4.48 -1.58
N PHE A 157 9.79 -4.34 -0.28
CA PHE A 157 8.48 -4.61 0.31
C PHE A 157 8.08 -3.46 1.25
N TYR A 158 6.82 -3.06 1.18
CA TYR A 158 6.24 -2.07 2.09
C TYR A 158 5.43 -2.79 3.17
N GLY A 159 5.92 -2.81 4.40
CA GLY A 159 5.28 -3.51 5.53
C GLY A 159 4.35 -2.61 6.34
N ALA A 160 3.16 -3.13 6.67
CA ALA A 160 2.25 -2.53 7.65
C ALA A 160 1.84 -3.60 8.67
N SER A 161 0.71 -4.28 8.46
CA SER A 161 0.27 -5.39 9.33
C SER A 161 1.31 -6.50 9.49
N SER A 162 2.10 -6.79 8.44
CA SER A 162 3.20 -7.74 8.48
C SER A 162 4.36 -7.32 9.39
N ALA A 163 4.60 -6.02 9.54
CA ALA A 163 5.69 -5.48 10.35
C ALA A 163 5.28 -5.27 11.82
N GLU A 164 4.02 -4.91 12.09
CA GLU A 164 3.58 -4.57 13.45
C GLU A 164 2.56 -5.56 14.02
N ARG A 165 1.48 -5.88 13.30
CA ARG A 165 0.34 -6.64 13.85
C ARG A 165 0.68 -8.11 14.03
N LEU A 166 1.13 -8.78 12.96
CA LEU A 166 1.35 -10.23 12.98
C LEU A 166 2.43 -10.65 13.98
N PRO A 167 3.60 -9.98 14.06
CA PRO A 167 4.62 -10.36 15.05
C PRO A 167 4.12 -10.15 16.49
N VAL A 168 3.38 -9.07 16.75
CA VAL A 168 2.83 -8.76 18.08
C VAL A 168 1.73 -9.75 18.47
N GLU A 169 0.83 -10.11 17.55
CA GLU A 169 -0.22 -11.12 17.80
C GLU A 169 0.38 -12.45 18.24
N VAL A 170 1.44 -12.92 17.56
CA VAL A 170 2.14 -14.16 17.92
C VAL A 170 2.78 -14.03 19.30
N ALA A 171 3.55 -12.95 19.54
CA ALA A 171 4.28 -12.77 20.78
C ALA A 171 3.36 -12.70 22.01
N ILE A 172 2.27 -11.92 21.93
CA ILE A 172 1.29 -11.78 23.02
C ILE A 172 0.58 -13.12 23.25
N THR A 173 0.15 -13.80 22.20
CA THR A 173 -0.56 -15.08 22.31
C THR A 173 0.31 -16.13 22.98
N GLU A 174 1.56 -16.26 22.55
CA GLU A 174 2.51 -17.20 23.16
C GLU A 174 2.81 -16.86 24.62
N GLN A 175 2.93 -15.58 24.96
CA GLN A 175 3.14 -15.16 26.34
C GLN A 175 1.94 -15.51 27.23
N MET A 176 0.71 -15.30 26.75
CA MET A 176 -0.50 -15.67 27.48
C MET A 176 -0.63 -17.18 27.66
N ARG A 177 -0.29 -17.98 26.63
CA ARG A 177 -0.25 -19.45 26.73
C ARG A 177 0.70 -19.91 27.83
N LYS A 178 1.90 -19.31 27.93
CA LYS A 178 2.88 -19.61 28.98
C LYS A 178 2.35 -19.30 30.37
N PHE A 179 1.75 -18.13 30.59
CA PHE A 179 1.15 -17.79 31.89
C PHE A 179 0.00 -18.74 32.26
N LYS A 180 -0.84 -19.12 31.29
CA LYS A 180 -1.94 -20.07 31.51
C LYS A 180 -1.49 -21.50 31.82
N ALA A 181 -0.29 -21.88 31.39
CA ALA A 181 0.30 -23.19 31.65
C ALA A 181 0.95 -23.32 33.04
N VAL A 182 1.06 -22.23 33.81
CA VAL A 182 1.60 -22.28 35.18
C VAL A 182 0.66 -23.14 36.06
N PRO A 183 1.14 -24.23 36.68
CA PRO A 183 0.30 -25.08 37.53
C PRO A 183 -0.23 -24.28 38.72
N MET A 184 -1.51 -24.48 39.06
CA MET A 184 -2.04 -23.96 40.32
C MET A 184 -1.47 -24.79 41.49
N LYS A 185 -1.03 -24.11 42.55
CA LYS A 185 -0.73 -24.79 43.81
C LYS A 185 -2.05 -25.24 44.46
N GLY A 186 -2.20 -26.54 44.66
CA GLY A 186 -3.07 -27.12 45.69
C GLY A 186 -2.35 -27.17 47.03
#